data_AF-A0A1R3UQA0-F1
#
_entry.id   AF-A0A1R3UQA0-F1
#
_cell.length_a   1.000
_cell.length_b   1.000
_cell.length_c   1.000
_cell.angle_alpha   90.00
_cell.angle_beta   90.00
_cell.angle_gamma   90.00
#
_symmetry.space_group_name_H-M   'P 1'
#
loop_
_entity.id
_entity.type
_entity.pdbx_description
1 polymer ?
#
loop_
_entity_poly.entity_id
_entity_poly.type
_entity_poly.pdbx_seq_one_letter_code
_entity_poly.pdbx_strand_id
1 'polypeptide(L)'
;MIPENLLANSSPELLFGLGFAGVYLTIALAVVVLVVAAVFSVLFSRIGFGMKVVWLIFVIIAPVIGALLWFFIGRNHTPVRYW
;
A
#
# COMPACT_ATOMS: atom_id res chain seq x y z
N MET A 1 20.59 -20.23 -6.13
CA MET A 1 21.65 -19.74 -7.03
C MET A 1 21.03 -19.59 -8.40
N ILE A 2 20.77 -18.36 -8.86
CA ILE A 2 20.20 -18.10 -10.19
C ILE A 2 21.33 -18.28 -11.20
N PRO A 3 21.16 -19.08 -12.26
CA PRO A 3 22.24 -19.32 -13.20
C PRO A 3 22.47 -18.05 -14.04
N GLU A 4 23.74 -17.64 -14.17
CA GLU A 4 24.13 -16.33 -14.73
C GLU A 4 23.70 -16.14 -16.19
N ASN A 5 23.60 -17.24 -16.92
CA ASN A 5 23.10 -17.26 -18.30
C ASN A 5 21.62 -16.85 -18.41
N LEU A 6 20.83 -17.03 -17.35
CA LEU A 6 19.40 -16.67 -17.35
C LEU A 6 19.21 -15.16 -17.31
N LEU A 7 20.06 -14.44 -16.56
CA LEU A 7 20.04 -12.98 -16.49
C LEU A 7 20.68 -12.34 -17.73
N ALA A 8 21.71 -12.98 -18.29
CA ALA A 8 22.35 -12.52 -19.52
C ALA A 8 21.44 -12.65 -20.76
N ASN A 9 20.55 -13.66 -20.78
CA ASN A 9 19.58 -13.88 -21.87
C ASN A 9 18.17 -13.35 -21.57
N SER A 10 17.90 -12.84 -20.37
CA SER A 10 16.59 -12.25 -20.06
C SER A 10 16.46 -10.90 -20.74
N SER A 11 15.30 -10.68 -21.36
CA SER A 11 15.03 -9.42 -22.03
C SER A 11 14.88 -8.27 -21.02
N PRO A 12 15.27 -7.03 -21.38
CA PRO A 12 15.22 -5.89 -20.46
C PRO A 12 13.82 -5.68 -19.86
N GLU A 13 12.76 -5.89 -20.63
CA GLU A 13 11.39 -5.78 -20.16
C GLU A 13 11.04 -6.79 -19.06
N LEU A 14 11.58 -8.01 -19.11
CA LEU A 14 11.39 -9.01 -18.06
C LEU A 14 12.07 -8.55 -16.76
N LEU A 15 13.29 -8.02 -16.86
CA LEU A 15 14.05 -7.53 -15.71
C LEU A 15 13.35 -6.36 -15.03
N PHE A 16 12.86 -5.39 -15.80
CA PHE A 16 12.05 -4.29 -15.26
C PHE A 16 10.75 -4.81 -14.64
N GLY A 17 10.04 -5.73 -15.31
CA GLY A 17 8.80 -6.33 -14.80
C GLY A 17 9.00 -7.02 -13.45
N LEU A 18 10.05 -7.83 -13.30
CA LEU A 18 10.40 -8.48 -12.05
C LEU A 18 10.82 -7.48 -10.96
N GLY A 19 11.56 -6.44 -11.32
CA GLY A 19 11.93 -5.35 -10.41
C GLY A 19 10.71 -4.63 -9.84
N PHE A 20 9.78 -4.21 -10.70
CA PHE A 20 8.52 -3.58 -10.27
C PHE A 20 7.65 -4.51 -9.44
N ALA A 21 7.52 -5.78 -9.83
CA ALA A 21 6.77 -6.78 -9.08
C ALA A 21 7.36 -6.97 -7.67
N GLY A 22 8.69 -7.04 -7.54
CA GLY A 22 9.39 -7.14 -6.26
C GLY A 22 9.15 -5.94 -5.34
N VAL A 23 9.26 -4.72 -5.88
CA VAL A 23 8.97 -3.49 -5.14
C VAL A 23 7.51 -3.43 -4.70
N TYR A 24 6.58 -3.71 -5.61
CA TYR A 24 5.15 -3.73 -5.32
C TYR A 24 4.82 -4.74 -4.21
N LEU A 25 5.33 -5.97 -4.29
CA LEU A 25 5.13 -7.00 -3.29
C LEU A 25 5.68 -6.57 -1.92
N THR A 26 6.84 -5.92 -1.90
CA THR A 26 7.46 -5.44 -0.65
C THR A 26 6.61 -4.36 0.00
N ILE A 27 6.12 -3.39 -0.77
CA ILE A 27 5.21 -2.34 -0.27
C ILE A 27 3.91 -2.96 0.24
N ALA A 28 3.31 -3.89 -0.51
CA ALA A 28 2.09 -4.57 -0.12
C ALA A 28 2.27 -5.32 1.22
N LEU A 29 3.37 -6.05 1.38
CA LEU A 29 3.70 -6.73 2.63
C LEU A 29 3.92 -5.75 3.79
N ALA A 30 4.61 -4.63 3.56
CA ALA A 30 4.80 -3.61 4.58
C ALA A 30 3.46 -3.02 5.07
N VAL A 31 2.53 -2.76 4.15
CA VAL A 31 1.17 -2.32 4.49
C VAL A 31 0.45 -3.36 5.33
N VAL A 32 0.51 -4.64 4.95
CA VAL A 32 -0.10 -5.73 5.74
C VAL A 32 0.49 -5.80 7.15
N VAL A 33 1.82 -5.74 7.27
CA VAL A 33 2.51 -5.72 8.57
C VAL A 33 2.05 -4.53 9.42
N LEU A 34 1.94 -3.34 8.84
CA LEU A 34 1.47 -2.15 9.56
C LEU A 34 0.02 -2.31 10.05
N VAL A 35 -0.88 -2.86 9.23
CA VAL A 35 -2.27 -3.12 9.63
C VAL A 35 -2.32 -4.12 10.79
N VAL A 36 -1.59 -5.23 10.68
CA VAL A 36 -1.55 -6.26 11.73
C VAL A 36 -0.93 -5.70 13.02
N ALA A 37 0.18 -4.97 12.91
CA ALA A 37 0.82 -4.32 14.05
C ALA A 37 -0.11 -3.30 14.72
N ALA A 38 -0.86 -2.51 13.93
CA ALA A 38 -1.84 -1.56 14.44
C ALA A 38 -2.97 -2.26 15.20
N VAL A 39 -3.51 -3.37 14.67
CA VAL A 39 -4.53 -4.17 15.36
C VAL A 39 -4.02 -4.68 16.70
N PHE A 40 -2.84 -5.31 16.74
CA PHE A 40 -2.26 -5.77 18.00
C PHE A 40 -1.97 -4.61 18.96
N SER A 41 -1.42 -3.50 18.47
CA SER A 41 -1.18 -2.29 19.27
C SER A 41 -2.46 -1.79 19.95
N VAL A 42 -3.56 -1.71 19.20
CA VAL A 42 -4.87 -1.29 19.73
C VAL A 42 -5.40 -2.29 20.75
N LEU A 43 -5.34 -3.59 20.47
CA LEU A 43 -5.83 -4.64 21.36
C LEU A 43 -5.05 -4.67 22.69
N PHE A 44 -3.73 -4.52 22.66
CA PHE A 44 -2.88 -4.54 23.85
C PHE A 44 -2.77 -3.18 24.56
N SER A 45 -3.26 -2.09 23.95
CA SER A 45 -3.25 -0.78 24.59
C SER A 45 -4.18 -0.71 25.82
N ARG A 46 -3.80 0.09 26.82
CA ARG A 46 -4.62 0.40 28.01
C ARG A 46 -5.63 1.53 27.77
N ILE A 47 -6.21 1.60 26.57
CA ILE A 47 -7.26 2.58 26.25
C ILE A 47 -8.65 1.96 26.46
N GLY A 48 -9.66 2.81 26.72
CA GLY A 48 -11.03 2.36 26.90
C GLY A 48 -11.60 1.64 25.66
N PHE A 49 -12.53 0.71 25.88
CA PHE A 49 -13.09 -0.15 24.82
C PHE A 49 -13.63 0.63 23.62
N GLY A 50 -14.38 1.71 23.87
CA GLY A 50 -14.89 2.58 22.79
C GLY A 50 -13.77 3.16 21.92
N MET A 51 -12.66 3.57 22.53
CA MET A 51 -11.51 4.12 21.80
C MET A 51 -10.79 3.06 20.96
N LYS A 52 -10.78 1.79 21.42
CA LYS A 52 -10.26 0.67 20.61
C LYS A 52 -11.06 0.46 19.34
N VAL A 53 -12.38 0.50 19.45
CA VAL A 53 -13.28 0.35 18.29
C VAL A 53 -13.05 1.47 17.27
N VAL A 54 -12.94 2.72 17.73
CA VAL A 54 -12.63 3.87 16.87
C VAL A 54 -11.33 3.67 16.09
N TRP A 55 -10.26 3.25 16.77
CA TRP A 55 -8.98 2.99 16.11
C TRP A 55 -9.05 1.84 15.10
N LEU A 56 -9.76 0.76 15.41
CA LEU A 56 -9.93 -0.37 14.49
C LEU A 56 -10.66 0.06 13.22
N ILE A 57 -11.71 0.88 13.36
CA ILE A 57 -12.45 1.44 12.23
C ILE A 57 -11.54 2.33 11.39
N PHE A 58 -10.73 3.20 12.01
CA PHE A 58 -9.80 4.06 11.27
C PHE A 58 -8.79 3.27 10.45
N VAL A 59 -8.21 2.20 11.01
CA VAL A 59 -7.24 1.35 10.30
C VAL A 59 -7.84 0.76 9.01
N ILE A 60 -9.14 0.43 9.01
CA ILE A 60 -9.84 -0.15 7.84
C ILE A 60 -10.35 0.94 6.88
N ILE A 61 -10.96 2.00 7.42
CA ILE A 61 -11.70 2.98 6.62
C ILE A 61 -10.79 4.07 6.05
N ALA A 62 -9.70 4.45 6.74
CA ALA A 62 -8.80 5.50 6.26
C ALA A 62 -8.26 5.26 4.83
N PRO A 63 -7.78 4.05 4.44
CA PRO A 63 -7.33 3.83 3.06
C PRO A 63 -8.46 3.95 2.02
N VAL A 64 -9.69 3.58 2.38
CA VAL A 64 -10.86 3.72 1.49
C VAL A 64 -11.27 5.18 1.36
N ILE A 65 -11.37 5.92 2.47
CA ILE A 65 -11.71 7.34 2.46
C ILE A 65 -10.68 8.13 1.66
N GLY A 66 -9.38 7.87 1.84
CA GLY A 66 -8.33 8.54 1.07
C GLY A 66 -8.51 8.35 -0.44
N ALA A 67 -8.81 7.13 -0.88
CA ALA A 67 -9.08 6.84 -2.28
C ALA A 67 -10.34 7.57 -2.78
N LEU A 68 -11.44 7.52 -2.02
CA LEU A 68 -12.69 8.21 -2.38
C LEU A 68 -12.50 9.73 -2.46
N LEU A 69 -11.79 10.34 -1.49
CA LEU A 69 -11.48 11.77 -1.50
C LEU A 69 -10.67 12.18 -2.73
N TRP A 70 -9.74 11.35 -3.19
CA TRP A 70 -9.03 11.61 -4.44
C TRP A 70 -9.98 11.67 -5.64
N PHE A 71 -10.91 10.72 -5.75
CA PHE A 71 -11.85 10.68 -6.87
C PHE A 71 -12.89 11.81 -6.84
N PHE A 72 -13.37 12.21 -5.66
CA PHE A 72 -14.41 13.23 -5.54
C PHE A 72 -13.87 14.66 -5.50
N ILE A 73 -12.70 14.86 -4.86
CA ILE A 73 -12.12 16.19 -4.65
C ILE A 73 -10.89 16.37 -5.55
N GLY A 74 -9.91 15.46 -5.45
CA GLY A 74 -8.63 15.59 -6.16
C GLY A 74 -8.77 15.62 -7.69
N ARG A 75 -9.65 14.78 -8.25
CA ARG A 75 -9.89 14.67 -9.70
C ARG A 75 -10.31 15.99 -10.35
N ASN A 76 -11.06 16.83 -9.65
CA ASN A 76 -11.60 18.05 -10.24
C ASN A 76 -10.58 19.18 -10.35
N HIS A 77 -9.38 19.00 -9.79
CA HIS A 77 -8.32 20.01 -9.75
C HIS A 77 -7.18 19.75 -10.74
N THR A 78 -7.21 18.69 -11.55
CA THR A 78 -6.28 18.54 -12.68
C THR A 78 -6.59 19.57 -13.75
N PRO A 79 -5.74 20.59 -13.98
CA PRO A 79 -5.96 21.53 -15.06
C PRO A 79 -5.85 20.76 -16.37
N VAL A 80 -6.88 20.84 -17.22
CA VAL A 80 -6.85 20.27 -18.57
C VAL A 80 -5.78 21.05 -19.33
N ARG A 81 -4.58 20.46 -19.47
CA ARG A 81 -3.46 21.12 -20.14
C ARG A 81 -3.60 20.92 -21.65
N TYR A 82 -4.14 21.93 -22.33
CA TYR A 82 -4.24 22.01 -23.79
C TYR A 82 -2.94 22.51 -24.40
N TRP A 83 -1.90 21.67 -24.46
CA TRP A 83 -0.72 21.90 -25.32
C TRP A 83 -0.17 20.55 -25.80
#